data_AF-A0A4Q8AK17-F1
#
_entry.id   AF-A0A4Q8AK17-F1
#
_cell.length_a   1.000
_cell.length_b   1.000
_cell.length_c   1.000
_cell.angle_alpha   90.00
_cell.angle_beta   90.00
_cell.angle_gamma   90.00
#
_symmetry.space_group_name_H-M   'P 1'
#
loop_
_entity.id
_entity.type
_entity.pdbx_description
1 polymer ?
#
loop_
_entity_poly.entity_id
_entity_poly.type
_entity_poly.pdbx_seq_one_letter_code
_entity_poly.pdbx_strand_id
1 'polypeptide(L)'
;MQWLNDFSDWFFSSSAQPVVFAAAVIAIAMIVSGLLAAWIARGATNRLIAQRDAEIKAAAIIALVDASTEASVWNSLTPQEQVLSDRAVGQADIQIRMLPIRGSAVAADWAAHQLHELKRASATFGYQLDPAVAEFRDRMVEWQSKPGRTRKVFASDLERWKLASSETERTLLAEQDAWVAQQHQAQYTTPLVPPAAAAPTAPVDTQKLLDDVDALRQPSAAPASSES
;
A
#
# COMPACT_ATOMS: atom_id res chain seq x y z
N MET A 1 54.26 -46.99 -23.93
CA MET A 1 53.99 -47.06 -25.38
C MET A 1 53.40 -48.41 -25.78
N GLN A 2 54.02 -49.55 -25.42
CA GLN A 2 53.47 -50.89 -25.72
C GLN A 2 52.06 -51.15 -25.15
N TRP A 3 51.80 -50.80 -23.89
CA TRP A 3 50.46 -50.98 -23.30
C TRP A 3 49.35 -50.33 -24.15
N LEU A 4 49.59 -49.13 -24.67
CA LEU A 4 48.57 -48.40 -25.44
C LEU A 4 48.23 -49.14 -26.75
N ASN A 5 49.24 -49.74 -27.37
CA ASN A 5 49.10 -50.56 -28.57
C ASN A 5 48.37 -51.89 -28.26
N ASP A 6 48.77 -52.56 -27.18
CA ASP A 6 48.14 -53.82 -26.75
C ASP A 6 46.66 -53.62 -26.40
N PHE A 7 46.33 -52.46 -25.80
CA PHE A 7 44.95 -52.07 -25.53
C PHE A 7 44.16 -51.79 -26.82
N SER A 8 44.72 -51.04 -27.78
CA SER A 8 44.04 -50.79 -29.04
C SER A 8 43.81 -52.07 -29.83
N ASP A 9 44.80 -52.97 -29.89
CA ASP A 9 44.70 -54.23 -30.62
C ASP A 9 43.65 -55.15 -30.00
N TRP A 10 43.59 -55.22 -28.68
CA TRP A 10 42.52 -55.92 -27.98
C TRP A 10 41.16 -55.26 -28.23
N PHE A 11 41.04 -53.93 -28.14
CA PHE A 11 39.78 -53.20 -28.27
C PHE A 11 39.12 -53.41 -29.65
N PHE A 12 39.92 -53.51 -30.70
CA PHE A 12 39.45 -53.79 -32.07
C PHE A 12 39.37 -55.28 -32.41
N SER A 13 39.75 -56.18 -31.50
CA SER A 13 39.67 -57.62 -31.72
C SER A 13 38.23 -58.15 -31.68
N SER A 14 37.95 -59.22 -32.42
CA SER A 14 36.63 -59.86 -32.48
C SER A 14 36.20 -60.49 -31.15
N SER A 15 37.13 -60.85 -30.27
CA SER A 15 36.82 -61.40 -28.94
C SER A 15 36.40 -60.33 -27.93
N ALA A 16 36.80 -59.07 -28.11
CA ALA A 16 36.42 -57.95 -27.25
C ALA A 16 35.05 -57.36 -27.59
N GLN A 17 34.52 -57.59 -28.80
CA GLN A 17 33.25 -57.01 -29.26
C GLN A 17 32.07 -57.18 -28.28
N PRO A 18 31.80 -58.36 -27.68
CA PRO A 18 30.70 -58.52 -26.74
C PRO A 18 30.88 -57.68 -25.46
N VAL A 19 32.12 -57.58 -24.97
CA VAL A 19 32.45 -56.81 -23.76
C VAL A 19 32.34 -55.31 -24.03
N VAL A 20 32.88 -54.85 -25.16
CA VAL A 20 32.79 -53.44 -25.59
C VAL A 20 31.34 -53.04 -25.81
N PHE A 21 30.53 -53.92 -26.43
CA PHE A 21 29.09 -53.68 -26.61
C PHE A 21 28.37 -53.56 -25.27
N ALA A 22 28.59 -54.50 -24.34
CA ALA A 22 27.99 -54.44 -23.01
C ALA A 22 28.39 -53.17 -22.24
N ALA A 23 29.66 -52.79 -22.29
CA ALA A 23 30.16 -51.56 -21.67
C ALA A 23 29.50 -50.31 -22.31
N ALA A 24 29.37 -50.28 -23.64
CA ALA A 24 28.70 -49.20 -24.35
C ALA A 24 27.21 -49.09 -23.97
N VAL A 25 26.50 -50.21 -23.88
CA VAL A 25 25.09 -50.25 -23.44
C VAL A 25 24.94 -49.72 -22.02
N ILE A 26 25.81 -50.12 -21.09
CA ILE A 26 25.79 -49.61 -19.71
C ILE A 26 26.06 -48.10 -19.69
N ALA A 27 27.06 -47.64 -20.43
CA ALA A 27 27.39 -46.22 -20.51
C ALA A 27 26.21 -45.40 -21.07
N ILE A 28 25.57 -45.87 -22.15
CA ILE A 28 24.39 -45.22 -22.72
C ILE A 28 23.23 -45.25 -21.73
N ALA A 29 22.98 -46.38 -21.05
CA ALA A 29 21.92 -46.50 -20.06
C ALA A 29 22.11 -45.51 -18.88
N MET A 30 23.35 -45.34 -18.41
CA MET A 30 23.69 -44.35 -17.39
C MET A 30 23.43 -42.92 -17.88
N ILE A 31 23.86 -42.60 -19.12
CA ILE A 31 23.64 -41.28 -19.72
C ILE A 31 22.13 -41.00 -19.83
N VAL A 32 21.37 -41.91 -20.45
CA VAL A 32 19.92 -41.76 -20.63
C VAL A 32 19.20 -41.63 -19.29
N SER A 33 19.57 -42.46 -18.30
CA SER A 33 18.99 -42.38 -16.95
C SER A 33 19.28 -41.03 -16.29
N GLY A 34 20.50 -40.52 -16.41
CA GLY A 34 20.89 -39.20 -15.91
C GLY A 34 20.13 -38.05 -16.60
N LEU A 35 19.98 -38.11 -17.93
CA LEU A 35 19.20 -37.11 -18.67
C LEU A 35 17.73 -37.12 -18.26
N LEU A 36 17.13 -38.31 -18.13
CA LEU A 36 15.73 -38.45 -17.73
C LEU A 36 15.50 -37.93 -16.31
N ALA A 37 16.39 -38.29 -15.37
CA ALA A 37 16.33 -37.78 -14.00
C ALA A 37 16.45 -36.25 -13.96
N ALA A 38 17.38 -35.67 -14.73
CA ALA A 38 17.56 -34.22 -14.81
C ALA A 38 16.32 -33.51 -15.39
N TRP A 39 15.68 -34.09 -16.40
CA TRP A 39 14.45 -33.56 -16.99
C TRP A 39 13.28 -33.55 -16.00
N ILE A 40 13.08 -34.66 -15.28
CA ILE A 40 12.03 -34.77 -14.25
C ILE A 40 12.29 -33.76 -13.13
N ALA A 41 13.52 -33.69 -12.64
CA ALA A 41 13.91 -32.75 -11.59
C ALA A 41 13.65 -31.30 -12.02
N ARG A 42 14.08 -30.92 -13.24
CA ARG A 42 13.84 -29.57 -13.78
C ARG A 42 12.35 -29.26 -13.91
N GLY A 43 11.54 -30.21 -14.38
CA GLY A 43 10.09 -30.06 -14.46
C GLY A 43 9.44 -29.85 -13.09
N ALA A 44 9.82 -30.67 -12.11
CA ALA A 44 9.32 -30.57 -10.74
C ALA A 44 9.69 -29.25 -10.08
N THR A 45 10.95 -28.80 -10.21
CA THR A 45 11.42 -27.53 -9.65
C THR A 45 10.69 -26.34 -10.28
N ASN A 46 10.56 -26.30 -11.61
CA ASN A 46 9.84 -25.22 -12.29
C ASN A 46 8.37 -25.17 -11.88
N ARG A 47 7.71 -26.33 -11.75
CA ARG A 47 6.33 -26.41 -11.28
C ARG A 47 6.19 -25.92 -9.84
N LEU A 48 7.12 -26.29 -8.96
CA LEU A 48 7.12 -25.84 -7.57
C LEU A 48 7.29 -24.32 -7.47
N ILE A 49 8.23 -23.74 -8.24
CA ILE A 49 8.44 -22.29 -8.29
C ILE A 49 7.16 -21.60 -8.78
N ALA A 50 6.57 -22.07 -9.89
CA ALA A 50 5.35 -21.49 -10.42
C ALA A 50 4.17 -21.56 -9.43
N GLN A 51 4.06 -22.67 -8.69
CA GLN A 51 3.05 -22.81 -7.65
C GLN A 51 3.29 -21.84 -6.48
N ARG A 52 4.54 -21.71 -6.01
CA ARG A 52 4.90 -20.76 -4.94
C ARG A 52 4.65 -19.31 -5.36
N ASP A 53 4.99 -18.97 -6.60
CA ASP A 53 4.73 -17.64 -7.15
C ASP A 53 3.23 -17.35 -7.20
N ALA A 54 2.40 -18.33 -7.57
CA ALA A 54 0.95 -18.18 -7.58
C ALA A 54 0.39 -18.02 -6.16
N GLU A 55 0.87 -18.82 -5.20
CA GLU A 55 0.50 -18.75 -3.78
C GLU A 55 0.85 -17.39 -3.16
N ILE A 56 2.06 -16.86 -3.39
CA ILE A 56 2.49 -15.54 -2.89
C ILE A 56 1.60 -14.42 -3.44
N LYS A 57 1.31 -14.46 -4.75
CA LYS A 57 0.45 -13.45 -5.39
C LYS A 57 -0.98 -13.49 -4.87
N ALA A 58 -1.54 -14.70 -4.70
CA ALA A 58 -2.87 -14.87 -4.15
C ALA A 58 -2.93 -14.41 -2.69
N ALA A 59 -1.95 -14.77 -1.87
CA ALA A 59 -1.87 -14.37 -0.46
C ALA A 59 -1.83 -12.85 -0.29
N ALA A 60 -1.02 -12.14 -1.08
CA ALA A 60 -0.93 -10.68 -1.03
C ALA A 60 -2.27 -10.00 -1.40
N ILE A 61 -2.97 -10.53 -2.40
CA ILE A 61 -4.28 -9.99 -2.80
C ILE A 61 -5.34 -10.29 -1.75
N ILE A 62 -5.35 -11.51 -1.19
CA ILE A 62 -6.27 -11.87 -0.10
C ILE A 62 -6.05 -10.95 1.11
N ALA A 63 -4.80 -10.72 1.51
CA ALA A 63 -4.47 -9.83 2.62
C ALA A 63 -4.96 -8.39 2.37
N LEU A 64 -4.85 -7.90 1.13
CA LEU A 64 -5.33 -6.57 0.78
C LEU A 64 -6.87 -6.48 0.75
N VAL A 65 -7.54 -7.54 0.28
CA VAL A 65 -9.02 -7.61 0.26
C VAL A 65 -9.57 -7.74 1.68
N ASP A 66 -8.92 -8.50 2.54
CA ASP A 66 -9.24 -8.58 3.97
C ASP A 66 -9.13 -7.20 4.61
N ALA A 67 -8.02 -6.50 4.37
CA ALA A 67 -7.82 -5.13 4.84
C ALA A 67 -8.87 -4.14 4.28
N SER A 68 -9.38 -4.34 3.05
CA SER A 68 -10.47 -3.52 2.51
C SER A 68 -11.80 -3.75 3.23
N THR A 69 -12.04 -4.96 3.74
CA THR A 69 -13.23 -5.29 4.51
C THR A 69 -13.18 -4.58 5.86
N GLU A 70 -12.04 -4.61 6.55
CA GLU A 70 -11.85 -3.86 7.80
C GLU A 70 -11.94 -2.33 7.57
N ALA A 71 -11.37 -1.83 6.46
CA ALA A 71 -11.46 -0.42 6.10
C ALA A 71 -12.92 0.04 5.90
N SER A 72 -13.77 -0.82 5.33
CA SER A 72 -15.19 -0.52 5.10
C SER A 72 -15.98 -0.35 6.39
N VAL A 73 -15.54 -0.96 7.50
CA VAL A 73 -16.20 -0.88 8.81
C VAL A 73 -15.39 -0.08 9.83
N TRP A 74 -14.34 0.63 9.40
CA TRP A 74 -13.33 1.25 10.27
C TRP A 74 -13.91 2.12 11.40
N ASN A 75 -14.94 2.93 11.09
CA ASN A 75 -15.56 3.81 12.09
C ASN A 75 -16.40 3.07 13.17
N SER A 76 -16.70 1.80 12.96
CA SER A 76 -17.38 0.93 13.94
C SER A 76 -16.42 0.16 14.83
N LEU A 77 -15.14 0.11 14.46
CA LEU A 77 -14.07 -0.55 15.22
C LEU A 77 -13.69 0.26 16.46
N THR A 78 -13.27 -0.42 17.51
CA THR A 78 -12.67 0.22 18.68
C THR A 78 -11.33 0.88 18.33
N PRO A 79 -10.84 1.87 19.11
CA PRO A 79 -9.57 2.54 18.81
C PRO A 79 -8.37 1.57 18.72
N GLN A 80 -8.38 0.48 19.50
CA GLN A 80 -7.33 -0.53 19.44
C GLN A 80 -7.39 -1.35 18.14
N GLU A 81 -8.59 -1.74 17.70
CA GLU A 81 -8.80 -2.45 16.43
C GLU A 81 -8.47 -1.56 15.23
N GLN A 82 -8.74 -0.26 15.30
CA GLN A 82 -8.36 0.69 14.25
C GLN A 82 -6.85 0.72 14.00
N VAL A 83 -6.04 0.70 15.07
CA VAL A 83 -4.56 0.66 14.94
C VAL A 83 -4.09 -0.66 14.32
N LEU A 84 -4.72 -1.78 14.69
CA LEU A 84 -4.40 -3.09 14.10
C LEU A 84 -4.77 -3.12 12.62
N SER A 85 -5.93 -2.56 12.26
CA SER A 85 -6.40 -2.47 10.89
C SER A 85 -5.48 -1.59 10.04
N ASP A 86 -5.10 -0.41 10.53
CA ASP A 86 -4.16 0.47 9.82
C ASP A 86 -2.79 -0.21 9.61
N ARG A 87 -2.34 -1.03 10.57
CA ARG A 87 -1.13 -1.86 10.39
C ARG A 87 -1.33 -2.95 9.34
N ALA A 88 -2.47 -3.63 9.34
CA ALA A 88 -2.79 -4.67 8.35
C ALA A 88 -2.81 -4.10 6.92
N VAL A 89 -3.44 -2.93 6.73
CA VAL A 89 -3.41 -2.16 5.48
C VAL A 89 -1.97 -1.85 5.06
N GLY A 90 -1.14 -1.34 5.97
CA GLY A 90 0.26 -1.04 5.68
C GLY A 90 1.09 -2.27 5.29
N GLN A 91 0.87 -3.41 5.95
CA GLN A 91 1.54 -4.67 5.59
C GLN A 91 1.08 -5.19 4.23
N ALA A 92 -0.22 -5.14 3.94
CA ALA A 92 -0.77 -5.55 2.65
C ALA A 92 -0.24 -4.68 1.51
N ASP A 93 -0.17 -3.35 1.67
CA ASP A 93 0.40 -2.44 0.68
C ASP A 93 1.87 -2.79 0.36
N ILE A 94 2.70 -3.01 1.39
CA ILE A 94 4.10 -3.43 1.21
C ILE A 94 4.18 -4.74 0.43
N GLN A 95 3.36 -5.74 0.77
CA GLN A 95 3.34 -7.01 0.05
C GLN A 95 3.00 -6.82 -1.42
N ILE A 96 1.99 -6.01 -1.75
CA ILE A 96 1.60 -5.73 -3.13
C ILE A 96 2.74 -5.05 -3.89
N ARG A 97 3.41 -4.06 -3.30
CA ARG A 97 4.56 -3.34 -3.92
C ARG A 97 5.75 -4.25 -4.20
N MET A 98 5.92 -5.30 -3.40
CA MET A 98 7.01 -6.27 -3.54
C MET A 98 6.68 -7.39 -4.53
N LEU A 99 5.44 -7.50 -5.01
CA LEU A 99 5.06 -8.55 -5.96
C LEU A 99 5.81 -8.41 -7.29
N PRO A 100 6.32 -9.52 -7.87
CA PRO A 100 6.92 -9.55 -9.19
C PRO A 100 5.84 -9.54 -10.29
N ILE A 101 4.96 -8.54 -10.27
CA ILE A 101 3.88 -8.32 -11.23
C ILE A 101 4.03 -6.94 -11.86
N ARG A 102 3.81 -6.85 -13.17
CA ARG A 102 3.89 -5.60 -13.90
C ARG A 102 2.86 -4.59 -13.38
N GLY A 103 3.34 -3.41 -13.00
CA GLY A 103 2.48 -2.35 -12.49
C GLY A 103 2.06 -2.50 -11.03
N SER A 104 2.76 -3.34 -10.25
CA SER A 104 2.53 -3.51 -8.81
C SER A 104 2.50 -2.17 -8.05
N ALA A 105 3.46 -1.27 -8.28
CA ALA A 105 3.43 0.06 -7.66
C ALA A 105 2.16 0.87 -7.99
N VAL A 106 1.72 0.84 -9.26
CA VAL A 106 0.50 1.54 -9.69
C VAL A 106 -0.74 0.92 -9.07
N ALA A 107 -0.79 -0.42 -8.97
CA ALA A 107 -1.88 -1.12 -8.29
C ALA A 107 -1.91 -0.82 -6.79
N ALA A 108 -0.75 -0.72 -6.15
CA ALA A 108 -0.64 -0.34 -4.74
C ALA A 108 -1.14 1.10 -4.51
N ASP A 109 -0.72 2.06 -5.34
CA ASP A 109 -1.19 3.45 -5.24
C ASP A 109 -2.71 3.56 -5.47
N TRP A 110 -3.22 2.81 -6.46
CA TRP A 110 -4.66 2.73 -6.73
C TRP A 110 -5.42 2.13 -5.56
N ALA A 111 -4.91 1.03 -4.98
CA ALA A 111 -5.54 0.37 -3.85
C ALA A 111 -5.50 1.24 -2.59
N ALA A 112 -4.37 1.91 -2.31
CA ALA A 112 -4.25 2.82 -1.18
C ALA A 112 -5.31 3.95 -1.25
N HIS A 113 -5.55 4.51 -2.43
CA HIS A 113 -6.61 5.49 -2.62
C HIS A 113 -8.00 4.89 -2.37
N GLN A 114 -8.29 3.70 -2.93
CA GLN A 114 -9.58 3.03 -2.72
C GLN A 114 -9.84 2.66 -1.25
N LEU A 115 -8.82 2.18 -0.54
CA LEU A 115 -8.93 1.89 0.89
C LEU A 115 -9.17 3.16 1.70
N HIS A 116 -8.53 4.27 1.34
CA HIS A 116 -8.81 5.57 1.95
C HIS A 116 -10.27 6.01 1.72
N GLU A 117 -10.77 5.86 0.50
CA GLU A 117 -12.17 6.19 0.18
C GLU A 117 -13.16 5.27 0.90
N LEU A 118 -12.89 3.97 1.01
CA LEU A 118 -13.68 3.04 1.82
C LEU A 118 -13.69 3.45 3.30
N LYS A 119 -12.53 3.78 3.86
CA LYS A 119 -12.38 4.26 5.23
C LYS A 119 -13.18 5.55 5.46
N ARG A 120 -13.10 6.50 4.53
CA ARG A 120 -13.90 7.74 4.57
C ARG A 120 -15.40 7.46 4.48
N ALA A 121 -15.81 6.58 3.57
CA ALA A 121 -17.21 6.21 3.36
C ALA A 121 -17.80 5.41 4.53
N SER A 122 -16.97 4.69 5.30
CA SER A 122 -17.40 3.92 6.47
C SER A 122 -18.11 4.79 7.51
N ALA A 123 -17.70 6.06 7.63
CA ALA A 123 -18.32 7.02 8.54
C ALA A 123 -19.76 7.42 8.13
N THR A 124 -20.07 7.33 6.84
CA THR A 124 -21.37 7.76 6.29
C THR A 124 -22.30 6.59 5.98
N PHE A 125 -21.76 5.48 5.47
CA PHE A 125 -22.56 4.38 4.90
C PHE A 125 -22.54 3.09 5.72
N GLY A 126 -21.76 3.04 6.82
CA GLY A 126 -21.70 1.88 7.71
C GLY A 126 -21.50 0.58 6.95
N TYR A 127 -22.50 -0.32 7.00
CA TYR A 127 -22.47 -1.65 6.39
C TYR A 127 -22.86 -1.71 4.90
N GLN A 128 -23.23 -0.61 4.25
CA GLN A 128 -23.65 -0.63 2.83
C GLN A 128 -22.48 -0.64 1.83
N LEU A 129 -21.27 -0.94 2.30
CA LEU A 129 -20.05 -0.90 1.50
C LEU A 129 -19.67 -2.27 0.92
N ASP A 130 -20.44 -3.33 1.19
CA ASP A 130 -20.21 -4.67 0.60
C ASP A 130 -20.06 -4.65 -0.93
N PRO A 131 -20.86 -3.88 -1.71
CA PRO A 131 -20.67 -3.81 -3.17
C PRO A 131 -19.35 -3.16 -3.56
N ALA A 132 -18.90 -2.14 -2.82
CA ALA A 132 -17.64 -1.44 -3.08
C ALA A 132 -16.43 -2.34 -2.75
N VAL A 133 -16.51 -3.11 -1.66
CA VAL A 133 -15.50 -4.13 -1.30
C VAL A 133 -15.46 -5.24 -2.36
N ALA A 134 -16.61 -5.68 -2.86
CA ALA A 134 -16.67 -6.68 -3.93
C ALA A 134 -16.05 -6.16 -5.24
N GLU A 135 -16.35 -4.92 -5.65
CA GLU A 135 -15.73 -4.30 -6.82
C GLU A 135 -14.21 -4.16 -6.66
N PHE A 136 -13.75 -3.72 -5.48
CA PHE A 136 -12.34 -3.63 -5.16
C PHE A 136 -11.63 -4.97 -5.33
N ARG A 137 -12.18 -6.04 -4.73
CA ARG A 137 -11.67 -7.41 -4.89
C ARG A 137 -11.61 -7.81 -6.35
N ASP A 138 -12.69 -7.62 -7.09
CA ASP A 138 -12.80 -8.08 -8.48
C ASP A 138 -11.78 -7.35 -9.37
N ARG A 139 -11.53 -6.06 -9.12
CA ARG A 139 -10.48 -5.29 -9.81
C ARG A 139 -9.08 -5.77 -9.46
N MET A 140 -8.81 -6.13 -8.21
CA MET A 140 -7.52 -6.70 -7.80
C MET A 140 -7.28 -8.09 -8.41
N VAL A 141 -8.31 -8.93 -8.48
CA VAL A 141 -8.26 -10.23 -9.15
C VAL A 141 -8.05 -10.06 -10.66
N GLU A 142 -8.73 -9.11 -11.29
CA GLU A 142 -8.55 -8.81 -12.71
C GLU A 142 -7.15 -8.23 -12.99
N TRP A 143 -6.56 -7.48 -12.06
CA TRP A 143 -5.16 -7.07 -12.17
C TRP A 143 -4.21 -8.25 -12.06
N GLN A 144 -4.46 -9.20 -11.16
CA GLN A 144 -3.67 -10.43 -11.08
C GLN A 144 -3.69 -11.22 -12.39
N SER A 145 -4.86 -11.31 -13.03
CA SER A 145 -5.06 -12.08 -14.26
C SER A 145 -4.52 -11.35 -15.50
N LYS A 146 -4.70 -10.02 -15.59
CA LYS A 146 -4.32 -9.19 -16.74
C LYS A 146 -3.58 -7.92 -16.32
N PRO A 147 -2.37 -8.03 -15.73
CA PRO A 147 -1.69 -6.89 -15.10
C PRO A 147 -1.36 -5.77 -16.08
N GLY A 148 -1.01 -6.09 -17.33
CA GLY A 148 -0.69 -5.10 -18.35
C GLY A 148 -1.89 -4.23 -18.76
N ARG A 149 -3.08 -4.82 -18.83
CA ARG A 149 -4.32 -4.11 -19.18
C ARG A 149 -4.82 -3.30 -17.99
N THR A 150 -4.94 -3.95 -16.85
CA THR A 150 -5.52 -3.34 -15.65
C THR A 150 -4.64 -2.23 -15.08
N ARG A 151 -3.30 -2.33 -15.23
CA ARG A 151 -2.39 -1.20 -14.92
C ARG A 151 -2.81 0.09 -15.61
N LYS A 152 -3.21 0.05 -16.89
CA LYS A 152 -3.62 1.26 -17.63
C LYS A 152 -4.89 1.85 -17.05
N VAL A 153 -5.84 0.99 -16.68
CA VAL A 153 -7.09 1.39 -16.02
C VAL A 153 -6.79 2.05 -14.68
N PHE A 154 -5.96 1.43 -13.84
CA PHE A 154 -5.54 2.00 -12.56
C PHE A 154 -4.81 3.33 -12.71
N ALA A 155 -3.90 3.45 -13.69
CA ALA A 155 -3.23 4.71 -13.98
C ALA A 155 -4.23 5.81 -14.39
N SER A 156 -5.19 5.48 -15.27
CA SER A 156 -6.22 6.44 -15.69
C SER A 156 -7.16 6.84 -14.54
N ASP A 157 -7.45 5.93 -13.62
CA ASP A 157 -8.24 6.23 -12.43
C ASP A 157 -7.48 7.18 -11.49
N LEU A 158 -6.20 6.90 -11.24
CA LEU A 158 -5.32 7.76 -10.44
C LEU A 158 -5.19 9.16 -11.05
N GLU A 159 -5.03 9.27 -12.38
CA GLU A 159 -5.00 10.56 -13.07
C GLU A 159 -6.34 11.30 -12.93
N ARG A 160 -7.46 10.61 -13.11
CA ARG A 160 -8.80 11.19 -12.92
C ARG A 160 -8.99 11.72 -11.51
N TRP A 161 -8.56 10.97 -10.49
CA TRP A 161 -8.68 11.41 -9.10
C TRP A 161 -7.80 12.61 -8.79
N LYS A 162 -6.56 12.64 -9.29
CA LYS A 162 -5.68 13.81 -9.15
C LYS A 162 -6.30 15.07 -9.75
N LEU A 163 -6.94 14.94 -10.92
CA LEU A 163 -7.64 16.05 -11.55
C LEU A 163 -8.83 16.52 -10.71
N ALA A 164 -9.67 15.60 -10.23
CA ALA A 164 -10.82 15.92 -9.37
C ALA A 164 -10.40 16.59 -8.04
N SER A 165 -9.33 16.11 -7.40
CA SER A 165 -8.77 16.75 -6.20
C SER A 165 -8.28 18.17 -6.49
N SER A 166 -7.56 18.37 -7.60
CA SER A 166 -7.07 19.71 -7.97
C SER A 166 -8.19 20.71 -8.28
N GLU A 167 -9.32 20.24 -8.81
CA GLU A 167 -10.49 21.07 -9.06
C GLU A 167 -11.15 21.47 -7.73
N THR A 168 -11.32 20.52 -6.83
CA THR A 168 -11.86 20.76 -5.47
C THR A 168 -11.00 21.75 -4.68
N GLU A 169 -9.67 21.64 -4.76
CA GLU A 169 -8.77 22.60 -4.12
C GLU A 169 -8.94 24.01 -4.68
N ARG A 170 -9.06 24.15 -6.01
CA ARG A 170 -9.29 25.47 -6.63
C ARG A 170 -10.62 26.08 -6.21
N THR A 171 -11.69 25.28 -6.09
CA THR A 171 -12.98 25.80 -5.63
C THR A 171 -12.93 26.25 -4.18
N LEU A 172 -12.27 25.49 -3.30
CA LEU A 172 -12.11 25.87 -1.89
C LEU A 172 -11.28 27.15 -1.73
N LEU A 173 -10.24 27.33 -2.54
CA LEU A 173 -9.46 28.57 -2.55
C LEU A 173 -10.31 29.77 -3.03
N ALA A 174 -11.10 29.58 -4.09
CA ALA A 174 -12.00 30.64 -4.58
C ALA A 174 -13.09 31.01 -3.55
N GLU A 175 -13.63 30.03 -2.82
CA GLU A 175 -14.57 30.27 -1.71
C GLU A 175 -13.91 31.01 -0.55
N GLN A 176 -12.67 30.64 -0.19
CA GLN A 176 -11.90 31.36 0.81
C GLN A 176 -11.67 32.83 0.39
N ASP A 177 -11.24 33.07 -0.85
CA ASP A 177 -11.02 34.41 -1.37
C ASP A 177 -12.32 35.24 -1.38
N ALA A 178 -13.45 34.63 -1.76
CA ALA A 178 -14.75 35.27 -1.74
C ALA A 178 -15.22 35.59 -0.31
N TRP A 179 -14.97 34.70 0.64
CA TRP A 179 -15.29 34.92 2.05
C TRP A 179 -14.44 36.06 2.64
N VAL A 180 -13.14 36.08 2.35
CA VAL A 180 -12.24 37.16 2.74
C VAL A 180 -12.72 38.48 2.13
N ALA A 181 -13.04 38.51 0.83
CA ALA A 181 -13.56 39.71 0.16
C ALA A 181 -14.86 40.23 0.80
N GLN A 182 -15.78 39.34 1.18
CA GLN A 182 -17.01 39.72 1.90
C GLN A 182 -16.72 40.29 3.29
N GLN A 183 -15.77 39.71 4.03
CA GLN A 183 -15.39 40.22 5.34
C GLN A 183 -14.72 41.60 5.26
N HIS A 184 -13.81 41.80 4.29
CA HIS A 184 -13.23 43.12 4.01
C HIS A 184 -14.32 44.13 3.63
N GLN A 185 -15.26 43.76 2.75
CA GLN A 185 -16.36 44.63 2.39
C GLN A 185 -17.24 45.00 3.60
N ALA A 186 -17.53 44.06 4.50
CA ALA A 186 -18.28 44.33 5.73
C ALA A 186 -17.54 45.26 6.70
N GLN A 187 -16.21 45.16 6.79
CA GLN A 187 -15.38 46.03 7.64
C GLN A 187 -15.27 47.46 7.11
N TYR A 188 -15.23 47.64 5.77
CA TYR A 188 -15.09 48.97 5.15
C TYR A 188 -16.43 49.59 4.68
N THR A 189 -17.53 48.83 4.68
CA THR A 189 -18.90 49.33 4.39
C THR A 189 -19.68 49.57 5.68
N THR A 190 -19.00 50.00 6.75
CA THR A 190 -19.70 50.71 7.82
C THR A 190 -20.08 52.08 7.25
N PRO A 191 -21.37 52.48 7.22
CA PRO A 191 -21.73 53.82 6.79
C PRO A 191 -20.95 54.83 7.62
N LEU A 192 -20.31 55.78 6.94
CA LEU A 192 -19.72 56.96 7.58
C LEU A 192 -20.88 57.79 8.18
N VAL A 193 -21.34 57.39 9.37
CA VAL A 193 -22.08 58.31 10.24
C VAL A 193 -21.09 59.43 10.56
N PRO A 194 -21.41 60.70 10.30
CA PRO A 194 -20.52 61.80 10.64
C PRO A 194 -20.16 61.68 12.13
N PRO A 195 -18.90 61.90 12.52
CA PRO A 195 -18.46 61.63 13.88
C PRO A 195 -19.21 62.55 14.83
N ALA A 196 -20.12 61.98 15.63
CA ALA A 196 -20.43 62.55 16.93
C ALA A 196 -19.11 62.46 17.73
N ALA A 197 -18.67 63.61 18.25
CA ALA A 197 -17.41 63.78 18.95
C ALA A 197 -17.05 62.56 19.81
N ALA A 198 -16.00 61.86 19.41
CA ALA A 198 -15.44 60.77 20.20
C ALA A 198 -14.88 61.38 21.50
N ALA A 199 -15.48 60.98 22.63
CA ALA A 199 -14.85 61.13 23.92
C ALA A 199 -13.48 60.41 23.89
N PRO A 200 -12.43 60.96 24.49
CA PRO A 200 -11.10 60.37 24.46
C PRO A 200 -11.16 58.97 25.07
N THR A 201 -10.80 57.98 24.26
CA THR A 201 -10.56 56.62 24.68
C THR A 201 -9.39 56.67 25.66
N ALA A 202 -9.65 56.34 26.92
CA ALA A 202 -8.59 56.21 27.91
C ALA A 202 -7.54 55.20 27.39
N PRO A 203 -6.24 55.47 27.58
CA PRO A 203 -5.20 54.55 27.14
C PRO A 203 -5.41 53.19 27.79
N VAL A 204 -5.37 52.14 26.96
CA VAL A 204 -5.35 50.76 27.44
C VAL A 204 -4.11 50.61 28.30
N ASP A 205 -4.31 50.42 29.59
CA ASP A 205 -3.23 50.27 30.55
C ASP A 205 -2.65 48.86 30.40
N THR A 206 -1.65 48.76 29.53
CA THR A 206 -0.94 47.51 29.22
C THR A 206 -0.38 46.85 30.48
N GLN A 207 -0.07 47.63 31.53
CA GLN A 207 0.39 47.12 32.82
C GLN A 207 -0.67 46.22 33.48
N LYS A 208 -1.94 46.66 33.45
CA LYS A 208 -3.06 45.92 34.04
C LYS A 208 -3.34 44.59 33.32
N LEU A 209 -3.15 44.57 31.99
CA LEU A 209 -3.28 43.35 31.19
C LEU A 209 -2.15 42.35 31.47
N LEU A 210 -0.94 42.83 31.76
CA LEU A 210 0.17 41.96 32.15
C LEU A 210 -0.04 41.39 33.58
N ASP A 211 -0.51 42.22 34.52
CA ASP A 211 -0.82 41.78 35.88
C ASP A 211 -1.93 40.71 35.92
N ASP A 212 -2.98 40.86 35.10
CA ASP A 212 -4.07 39.87 35.00
C ASP A 212 -3.60 38.53 34.42
N VAL A 213 -2.65 38.55 33.48
CA VAL A 213 -2.08 37.33 32.89
C VAL A 213 -1.14 36.62 33.88
N ASP A 214 -0.36 37.37 34.67
CA ASP A 214 0.50 36.80 35.71
C ASP A 214 -0.31 36.25 36.89
N ALA A 215 -1.43 36.88 37.25
CA ALA A 215 -2.36 36.36 38.26
C ALA A 215 -2.99 35.01 37.86
N LEU A 216 -3.25 34.80 36.57
CA LEU A 216 -3.75 33.52 36.04
C LEU A 216 -2.66 32.44 35.94
N ARG A 217 -1.38 32.80 36.03
CA ARG A 217 -0.24 31.88 35.90
C ARG A 217 0.23 31.30 37.23
N GLN A 218 -0.16 31.88 38.36
CA GLN A 218 0.24 31.36 39.68
C GLN A 218 -0.59 30.11 40.04
N PRO A 219 0.04 28.94 40.25
CA PRO A 219 -0.65 27.77 40.75
C PRO A 219 -1.05 28.00 42.22
N SER A 220 -2.32 27.79 42.53
CA SER A 220 -2.86 27.87 43.89
C SER A 220 -2.10 26.91 44.80
N ALA A 221 -1.25 27.43 45.68
CA ALA A 221 -0.63 26.64 46.73
C ALA A 221 -1.72 26.13 47.67
N ALA A 222 -1.88 24.81 47.72
CA ALA A 222 -2.72 24.14 48.71
C ALA A 222 -2.18 24.43 50.12
N PRO A 223 -3.02 24.80 51.10
CA PRO A 223 -2.55 24.93 52.47
C PRO A 223 -2.17 23.55 53.01
N ALA A 224 -0.91 23.42 53.41
CA ALA A 224 -0.41 22.32 54.22
C ALA A 224 -1.14 22.35 55.57
N SER A 225 -1.98 21.35 55.81
CA SER A 225 -2.54 21.06 57.13
C SER A 225 -1.45 20.46 58.01
N SER A 226 -0.79 21.31 58.79
CA SER A 226 -0.13 20.94 60.03
C SER A 226 -1.15 20.97 61.15
N GLU A 227 -1.36 19.87 61.88
CA GLU A 227 -1.46 19.85 63.34
C GLU A 227 -1.67 18.43 63.89
N SER A 228 -0.72 18.06 64.77
CA SER A 228 -0.80 17.21 65.97
C SER A 228 -1.22 15.74 65.89
#